data_AF-A0A2P6NY04-F1
#
_entry.id   AF-A0A2P6NY04-F1
#
_cell.length_a   1.000
_cell.length_b   1.000
_cell.length_c   1.000
_cell.angle_alpha   90.00
_cell.angle_beta   90.00
_cell.angle_gamma   90.00
#
_symmetry.space_group_name_H-M   'P 1'
#
loop_
_entity.id
_entity.type
_entity.pdbx_description
1 polymer ?
#
loop_
_entity_poly.entity_id
_entity_poly.type
_entity_poly.pdbx_seq_one_letter_code
_entity_poly.pdbx_strand_id
1 'polypeptide(L)'
;MHIKKPDSLWDSLLIYTTVKVVKIRDWRLGVLHYAFMLGILGYVAVYAVWLNKGYLQKDQPVGSVRSTLAPPDQLNATNTFPYCSQYQPAYQGFNNFPCIYYSGHDVQMPDALANPFMIVTRTKSFTLNGSPNINCTGRFIDQPECIITNKQTKDPTAGTTQRYYTAGIEDYTLFMEHVVYGRSSHFSGRNEDMEERFYDSKGDLMTIDTNTGDIITVRQLLSMAGITSLDTISSISNHTARYDGVQIMVIIDYQSEILNSNKYTYTVRASQIIGVDTTVTTSTQDGSVVTYNGIIVSYIQTGTIGVFSFPALLTSIIGGAVLTGVATTVVDLMAVYLMPEKEWYSEKKFDDSLARPERNTISLPELEEPLLY
;
A
#
# COMPACT_ATOMS: atom_id res chain seq x y z
N MET A 1 11.16 60.18 -16.39
CA MET A 1 10.69 59.03 -17.20
C MET A 1 9.63 59.59 -18.15
N HIS A 2 9.90 59.65 -19.46
CA HIS A 2 8.92 60.13 -20.44
C HIS A 2 7.92 59.01 -20.71
N ILE A 3 6.67 59.19 -20.28
CA ILE A 3 5.58 58.25 -20.55
C ILE A 3 4.97 58.67 -21.89
N LYS A 4 5.20 57.87 -22.93
CA LYS A 4 4.57 58.07 -24.25
C LYS A 4 3.09 57.71 -24.13
N LYS A 5 2.18 58.60 -24.55
CA LYS A 5 0.75 58.27 -24.61
C LYS A 5 0.54 57.21 -25.69
N PRO A 6 -0.29 56.17 -25.45
CA PRO A 6 -0.57 55.16 -26.46
C PRO A 6 -1.47 55.77 -27.53
N ASP A 7 -0.98 55.79 -28.78
CA ASP A 7 -1.69 56.38 -29.93
C ASP A 7 -2.47 55.30 -30.73
N SER A 8 -2.27 54.01 -30.39
CA SER A 8 -2.76 52.82 -31.09
C SER A 8 -3.40 51.81 -30.12
N LEU A 9 -4.41 51.08 -30.59
CA LEU A 9 -5.04 49.96 -29.85
C LEU A 9 -4.01 48.90 -29.43
N TRP A 10 -3.00 48.63 -30.26
CA TRP A 10 -1.93 47.68 -29.96
C TRP A 10 -0.97 48.20 -28.88
N ASP A 11 -0.73 49.51 -28.83
CA ASP A 11 0.08 50.14 -27.79
C ASP A 11 -0.63 50.11 -26.43
N SER A 12 -1.97 50.07 -26.44
CA SER A 12 -2.77 49.84 -25.23
C SER A 12 -2.86 48.36 -24.83
N LEU A 13 -2.86 47.44 -25.80
CA LEU A 13 -3.02 46.00 -25.54
C LEU A 13 -1.71 45.33 -25.08
N LEU A 14 -0.57 45.81 -25.57
CA LEU A 14 0.77 45.26 -25.31
C LEU A 14 1.56 46.10 -24.28
N ILE A 15 0.89 46.63 -23.26
CA ILE A 15 1.56 47.38 -22.19
C ILE A 15 2.23 46.40 -21.21
N TYR A 16 3.54 46.57 -20.97
CA TYR A 16 4.28 45.89 -19.92
C TYR A 16 4.44 46.81 -18.70
N THR A 17 3.84 46.45 -17.58
CA THR A 17 3.99 47.17 -16.30
C THR A 17 5.07 46.50 -15.46
N THR A 18 5.90 47.31 -14.81
CA THR A 18 6.97 46.84 -13.91
C THR A 18 6.91 47.61 -12.59
N VAL A 19 7.28 46.94 -11.51
CA VAL A 19 7.30 47.53 -10.17
C VAL A 19 8.56 48.37 -9.97
N LYS A 20 8.43 49.54 -9.34
CA LYS A 20 9.56 50.35 -8.90
C LYS A 20 10.14 49.70 -7.63
N VAL A 21 11.41 49.30 -7.68
CA VAL A 21 12.09 48.62 -6.55
C VAL A 21 13.07 49.57 -5.86
N VAL A 22 13.06 49.59 -4.52
CA VAL A 22 14.02 50.35 -3.71
C VAL A 22 15.14 49.43 -3.25
N LYS A 23 16.40 49.79 -3.53
CA LYS A 23 17.56 48.99 -3.15
C LYS A 23 18.18 49.52 -1.85
N ILE A 24 17.95 48.81 -0.76
CA ILE A 24 18.54 49.14 0.56
C ILE A 24 19.96 48.56 0.63
N ARG A 25 20.96 49.41 0.89
CA ARG A 25 22.36 49.01 1.08
C ARG A 25 22.72 48.98 2.57
N ASP A 26 22.24 47.96 3.27
CA ASP A 26 22.60 47.67 4.67
C ASP A 26 23.09 46.22 4.79
N TRP A 27 24.24 46.03 5.44
CA TRP A 27 24.84 44.73 5.63
C TRP A 27 24.04 43.83 6.58
N ARG A 28 23.32 44.39 7.58
CA ARG A 28 22.54 43.61 8.55
C ARG A 28 21.33 42.96 7.88
N LEU A 29 20.56 43.78 7.15
CA LEU A 29 19.42 43.33 6.36
C LEU A 29 19.87 42.42 5.21
N GLY A 30 21.01 42.74 4.58
CA GLY A 30 21.62 41.90 3.55
C GLY A 30 21.97 40.50 4.06
N VAL A 31 22.66 40.40 5.19
CA VAL A 31 23.02 39.11 5.82
C VAL A 31 21.76 38.32 6.16
N LEU A 32 20.75 38.95 6.76
CA LEU A 32 19.49 38.29 7.08
C LEU A 32 18.78 37.75 5.82
N HIS A 33 18.69 38.57 4.77
CA HIS A 33 18.08 38.18 3.51
C HIS A 33 18.80 37.00 2.86
N TYR A 34 20.13 37.07 2.75
CA TYR A 34 20.91 35.98 2.16
C TYR A 34 20.91 34.72 3.04
N ALA A 35 20.85 34.86 4.37
CA ALA A 35 20.70 33.72 5.28
C ALA A 35 19.36 32.99 5.04
N PHE A 36 18.26 33.74 4.88
CA PHE A 36 16.98 33.14 4.50
C PHE A 36 17.01 32.51 3.11
N MET A 37 17.57 33.19 2.10
CA MET A 37 17.67 32.64 0.74
C MET A 37 18.48 31.34 0.70
N LEU A 38 19.63 31.30 1.39
CA LEU A 38 20.47 30.11 1.48
C LEU A 38 19.77 28.99 2.25
N GLY A 39 19.10 29.32 3.36
CA GLY A 39 18.29 28.37 4.12
C GLY A 39 17.15 27.76 3.29
N ILE A 40 16.43 28.57 2.52
CA ILE A 40 15.36 28.11 1.63
C ILE A 40 15.93 27.23 0.51
N LEU A 41 17.03 27.65 -0.14
CA LEU A 41 17.69 26.82 -1.16
C LEU A 41 18.12 25.46 -0.60
N GLY A 42 18.74 25.45 0.58
CA GLY A 42 19.12 24.22 1.28
C GLY A 42 17.91 23.35 1.60
N TYR A 43 16.84 23.94 2.13
CA TYR A 43 15.59 23.24 2.42
C TYR A 43 14.96 22.63 1.16
N VAL A 44 14.85 23.38 0.07
CA VAL A 44 14.24 22.89 -1.17
C VAL A 44 15.10 21.78 -1.79
N ALA A 45 16.41 21.99 -1.91
CA ALA A 45 17.29 21.02 -2.55
C ALA A 45 17.44 19.74 -1.72
N VAL A 46 17.70 19.85 -0.42
CA VAL A 46 17.96 18.69 0.45
C VAL A 46 16.66 18.07 0.93
N TYR A 47 15.77 18.86 1.54
CA TYR A 47 14.57 18.29 2.14
C TYR A 47 13.46 18.02 1.12
N ALA A 48 13.07 19.01 0.30
CA ALA A 48 11.93 18.84 -0.61
C ALA A 48 12.25 17.92 -1.80
N VAL A 49 13.38 18.14 -2.47
CA VAL A 49 13.76 17.37 -3.66
C VAL A 49 14.40 16.04 -3.27
N TRP A 50 15.44 16.03 -2.42
CA TRP A 50 16.19 14.80 -2.13
C TRP A 50 15.48 13.89 -1.11
N LEU A 51 15.21 14.36 0.12
CA LEU A 51 14.65 13.52 1.20
C LEU A 51 13.20 13.13 0.91
N ASN A 52 12.36 14.09 0.55
CA ASN A 52 10.96 13.83 0.26
C ASN A 52 10.73 13.29 -1.15
N LYS A 53 11.77 13.14 -1.98
CA LYS A 53 11.67 12.69 -3.37
C LYS A 53 10.62 13.49 -4.15
N GLY A 54 10.61 14.83 -4.02
CA GLY A 54 9.62 15.71 -4.64
C GLY A 54 9.63 15.68 -6.18
N TYR A 55 10.64 15.07 -6.79
CA TYR A 55 10.74 14.80 -8.23
C TYR A 55 9.97 13.55 -8.67
N LEU A 56 9.49 12.74 -7.72
CA LEU A 56 8.70 11.54 -8.00
C LEU A 56 7.21 11.82 -7.80
N GLN A 57 6.41 11.35 -8.75
CA GLN A 57 4.98 11.18 -8.58
C GLN A 57 4.75 9.86 -7.85
N LYS A 58 4.32 9.97 -6.59
CA LYS A 58 4.13 8.84 -5.69
C LYS A 58 2.71 8.33 -5.75
N ASP A 59 2.56 7.02 -5.86
CA ASP A 59 1.31 6.30 -5.81
C ASP A 59 1.30 5.25 -4.70
N GLN A 60 0.11 5.02 -4.17
CA GLN A 60 -0.16 3.80 -3.42
C GLN A 60 -0.34 2.64 -4.41
N PRO A 61 0.38 1.54 -4.24
CA PRO A 61 0.31 0.39 -5.12
C PRO A 61 -1.09 -0.25 -5.04
N VAL A 62 -1.71 -0.49 -6.19
CA VAL A 62 -2.93 -1.28 -6.30
C VAL A 62 -2.65 -2.43 -7.25
N GLY A 63 -3.01 -3.65 -6.86
CA GLY A 63 -2.63 -4.81 -7.64
C GLY A 63 -3.47 -6.04 -7.34
N SER A 64 -2.99 -7.16 -7.85
CA SER A 64 -3.52 -8.49 -7.57
C SER A 64 -2.38 -9.43 -7.27
N VAL A 65 -2.64 -10.39 -6.38
CA VAL A 65 -1.70 -11.45 -6.02
C VAL A 65 -2.37 -12.77 -6.34
N ARG A 66 -1.64 -13.62 -7.07
CA ARG A 66 -2.01 -14.98 -7.40
C ARG A 66 -1.01 -15.91 -6.74
N SER A 67 -1.47 -17.05 -6.25
CA SER A 67 -0.56 -18.03 -5.69
C SER A 67 -0.98 -19.45 -6.00
N THR A 68 0.01 -20.28 -6.30
CA THR A 68 -0.20 -21.67 -6.68
C THR A 68 0.67 -22.57 -5.82
N LEU A 69 0.10 -23.65 -5.31
CA LEU A 69 0.85 -24.66 -4.57
C LEU A 69 1.24 -25.84 -5.47
N ALA A 70 2.42 -26.40 -5.22
CA ALA A 70 2.87 -27.65 -5.81
C ALA A 70 3.42 -28.59 -4.72
N PRO A 71 3.15 -29.90 -4.82
CA PRO A 71 3.80 -30.90 -3.97
C PRO A 71 5.28 -31.03 -4.35
N PRO A 72 6.14 -31.52 -3.43
CA PRO A 72 7.55 -31.78 -3.73
C PRO A 72 7.71 -32.91 -4.75
N ASP A 73 8.79 -32.87 -5.54
CA ASP A 73 9.09 -33.87 -6.58
C ASP A 73 9.25 -35.29 -6.02
N GLN A 74 9.75 -35.41 -4.79
CA GLN A 74 9.89 -36.67 -4.07
C GLN A 74 8.95 -36.68 -2.87
N LEU A 75 7.97 -37.58 -2.91
CA LEU A 75 7.03 -37.79 -1.81
C LEU A 75 7.61 -38.78 -0.80
N ASN A 76 7.64 -38.38 0.47
CA ASN A 76 8.00 -39.27 1.56
C ASN A 76 6.83 -40.23 1.88
N ALA A 77 7.14 -41.41 2.41
CA ALA A 77 6.08 -42.33 2.83
C ALA A 77 5.29 -41.76 4.01
N THR A 78 3.97 -41.92 4.04
CA THR A 78 3.13 -41.29 5.09
C THR A 78 3.42 -41.79 6.50
N ASN A 79 4.11 -42.92 6.63
CA ASN A 79 4.59 -43.47 7.90
C ASN A 79 5.88 -42.80 8.41
N THR A 80 6.45 -41.81 7.73
CA THR A 80 7.62 -41.07 8.24
C THR A 80 7.23 -39.87 9.10
N PHE A 81 5.98 -39.42 9.01
CA PHE A 81 5.51 -38.20 9.67
C PHE A 81 4.94 -38.50 11.06
N PRO A 82 5.42 -37.86 12.15
CA PRO A 82 4.99 -38.15 13.51
C PRO A 82 3.51 -37.89 13.81
N TYR A 83 2.87 -36.96 13.09
CA TYR A 83 1.46 -36.59 13.24
C TYR A 83 0.48 -37.50 12.48
N CYS A 84 1.01 -38.48 11.73
CA CYS A 84 0.22 -39.43 10.97
C CYS A 84 -0.08 -40.68 11.79
N SER A 85 -1.33 -41.17 11.72
CA SER A 85 -1.72 -42.40 12.42
C SER A 85 -0.97 -43.64 11.93
N GLN A 86 -0.45 -43.59 10.70
CA GLN A 86 0.38 -44.65 10.10
C GLN A 86 1.74 -44.81 10.78
N TYR A 87 2.25 -43.77 11.45
CA TYR A 87 3.47 -43.84 12.24
C TYR A 87 3.18 -44.21 13.69
N GLN A 88 2.26 -43.48 14.33
CA GLN A 88 1.86 -43.71 15.72
C GLN A 88 0.43 -43.20 15.98
N PRO A 89 -0.31 -43.79 16.94
CA PRO A 89 -1.70 -43.42 17.20
C PRO A 89 -1.88 -42.04 17.85
N ALA A 90 -0.85 -41.53 18.56
CA ALA A 90 -0.88 -40.23 19.20
C ALA A 90 0.51 -39.59 19.22
N TYR A 91 0.57 -38.27 19.08
CA TYR A 91 1.80 -37.48 19.10
C TYR A 91 1.61 -36.22 19.94
N GLN A 92 2.58 -35.92 20.81
CA GLN A 92 2.56 -34.76 21.72
C GLN A 92 1.27 -34.63 22.56
N GLY A 93 0.64 -35.76 22.92
CA GLY A 93 -0.60 -35.78 23.70
C GLY A 93 -1.89 -35.62 22.90
N PHE A 94 -1.81 -35.55 21.56
CA PHE A 94 -2.96 -35.46 20.66
C PHE A 94 -3.13 -36.74 19.84
N ASN A 95 -4.38 -37.07 19.49
CA ASN A 95 -4.69 -38.23 18.64
C ASN A 95 -4.35 -37.92 17.18
N ASN A 96 -3.66 -38.85 16.53
CA ASN A 96 -3.31 -38.75 15.11
C ASN A 96 -4.43 -39.30 14.22
N PHE A 97 -4.50 -38.77 13.00
CA PHE A 97 -5.42 -39.23 11.95
C PHE A 97 -4.65 -39.78 10.74
N PRO A 98 -5.27 -40.58 9.86
CA PRO A 98 -4.61 -41.07 8.65
C PRO A 98 -4.20 -39.92 7.74
N CYS A 99 -2.95 -39.93 7.28
CA CYS A 99 -2.45 -38.96 6.34
C CYS A 99 -2.62 -39.41 4.89
N ILE A 100 -2.94 -38.47 4.01
CA ILE A 100 -3.00 -38.64 2.55
C ILE A 100 -2.28 -37.47 1.86
N TYR A 101 -1.79 -37.72 0.65
CA TYR A 101 -1.23 -36.66 -0.18
C TYR A 101 -2.33 -36.01 -1.01
N TYR A 102 -2.36 -34.67 -1.00
CA TYR A 102 -3.21 -33.89 -1.88
C TYR A 102 -2.39 -33.40 -3.08
N SER A 103 -3.01 -33.30 -4.25
CA SER A 103 -2.40 -32.59 -5.37
C SER A 103 -2.30 -31.10 -5.07
N GLY A 104 -1.48 -30.36 -5.82
CA GLY A 104 -1.37 -28.90 -5.67
C GLY A 104 -2.71 -28.16 -5.87
N HIS A 105 -3.60 -28.73 -6.69
CA HIS A 105 -4.95 -28.21 -6.92
C HIS A 105 -5.89 -28.55 -5.75
N ASP A 106 -5.88 -29.79 -5.27
CA ASP A 106 -6.80 -30.23 -4.21
C ASP A 106 -6.42 -29.71 -2.81
N VAL A 107 -5.15 -29.36 -2.60
CA VAL A 107 -4.66 -28.84 -1.31
C VAL A 107 -5.00 -27.36 -1.13
N GLN A 108 -5.33 -26.65 -2.21
CA GLN A 108 -5.58 -25.22 -2.20
C GLN A 108 -7.07 -24.93 -2.40
N MET A 109 -7.68 -24.15 -1.51
CA MET A 109 -9.11 -23.81 -1.60
C MET A 109 -9.39 -22.32 -1.31
N PRO A 110 -10.20 -21.63 -2.12
CA PRO A 110 -10.59 -22.02 -3.47
C PRO A 110 -9.36 -22.01 -4.40
N ASP A 111 -9.53 -22.50 -5.62
CA ASP A 111 -8.46 -22.61 -6.62
C ASP A 111 -7.61 -21.32 -6.75
N ALA A 112 -6.38 -21.49 -7.24
CA ALA A 112 -5.22 -20.57 -7.25
C ALA A 112 -5.40 -19.08 -7.63
N LEU A 113 -6.60 -18.61 -7.94
CA LEU A 113 -6.94 -17.25 -8.34
C LEU A 113 -7.50 -16.37 -7.21
N ALA A 114 -7.76 -16.91 -6.02
CA ALA A 114 -8.41 -16.16 -4.95
C ALA A 114 -7.43 -15.65 -3.87
N ASN A 115 -7.75 -14.48 -3.32
CA ASN A 115 -7.19 -13.95 -2.08
C ASN A 115 -8.37 -13.54 -1.17
N PRO A 116 -8.51 -14.10 0.05
CA PRO A 116 -7.65 -15.11 0.67
C PRO A 116 -7.83 -16.51 0.07
N PHE A 117 -6.86 -17.39 0.32
CA PHE A 117 -6.96 -18.82 0.03
C PHE A 117 -6.53 -19.65 1.25
N MET A 118 -6.91 -20.93 1.25
CA MET A 118 -6.58 -21.92 2.28
C MET A 118 -5.63 -22.96 1.72
N ILE A 119 -4.63 -23.32 2.52
CA ILE A 119 -3.83 -24.52 2.37
C ILE A 119 -4.39 -25.56 3.32
N VAL A 120 -5.03 -26.59 2.79
CA VAL A 120 -5.73 -27.62 3.57
C VAL A 120 -4.73 -28.45 4.36
N THR A 121 -4.84 -28.42 5.69
CA THR A 121 -4.04 -29.27 6.59
C THR A 121 -4.84 -30.48 7.06
N ARG A 122 -6.16 -30.34 7.18
CA ARG A 122 -7.07 -31.38 7.64
C ARG A 122 -8.38 -31.35 6.85
N THR A 123 -8.82 -32.53 6.47
CA THR A 123 -10.12 -32.75 5.85
C THR A 123 -10.96 -33.67 6.71
N LYS A 124 -12.21 -33.29 6.92
CA LYS A 124 -13.22 -34.08 7.60
C LYS A 124 -14.38 -34.31 6.65
N SER A 125 -14.72 -35.56 6.38
CA SER A 125 -15.84 -35.91 5.53
C SER A 125 -16.80 -36.84 6.27
N PHE A 126 -18.09 -36.61 6.10
CA PHE A 126 -19.15 -37.51 6.56
C PHE A 126 -20.32 -37.49 5.55
N THR A 127 -20.95 -38.65 5.37
CA THR A 127 -22.09 -38.81 4.47
C THR A 127 -23.41 -38.61 5.22
N LEU A 128 -24.30 -37.81 4.64
CA LEU A 128 -25.61 -37.52 5.23
C LEU A 128 -26.62 -38.68 5.10
N ASN A 129 -26.38 -39.62 4.19
CA ASN A 129 -27.28 -40.76 3.89
C ASN A 129 -27.47 -41.77 5.05
N GLY A 130 -26.76 -41.59 6.18
CA GLY A 130 -26.93 -42.36 7.42
C GLY A 130 -27.26 -41.51 8.65
N SER A 131 -27.53 -40.21 8.48
CA SER A 131 -27.87 -39.33 9.60
C SER A 131 -29.32 -39.56 10.04
N PRO A 132 -29.59 -39.90 11.32
CA PRO A 132 -30.95 -40.09 11.82
C PRO A 132 -31.83 -38.82 11.78
N ASN A 133 -31.26 -37.68 11.38
CA ASN A 133 -31.89 -36.37 11.35
C ASN A 133 -32.27 -35.86 9.95
N ILE A 134 -32.10 -36.68 8.90
CA ILE A 134 -32.46 -36.30 7.52
C ILE A 134 -33.64 -37.14 7.05
N ASN A 135 -34.82 -36.51 7.06
CA ASN A 135 -36.09 -37.14 6.69
C ASN A 135 -36.35 -37.15 5.18
N CYS A 136 -35.32 -36.89 4.35
CA CYS A 136 -35.42 -36.91 2.90
C CYS A 136 -35.14 -38.30 2.34
N THR A 137 -35.86 -39.31 2.82
CA THR A 137 -35.75 -40.68 2.31
C THR A 137 -36.76 -40.90 1.19
N GLY A 138 -36.29 -40.89 -0.06
CA GLY A 138 -37.07 -41.33 -1.22
C GLY A 138 -37.40 -40.23 -2.23
N ARG A 139 -36.72 -40.30 -3.38
CA ARG A 139 -37.09 -39.78 -4.71
C ARG A 139 -38.21 -38.72 -4.82
N PHE A 140 -38.08 -37.56 -4.19
CA PHE A 140 -38.76 -36.33 -4.61
C PHE A 140 -37.90 -35.13 -4.23
N ILE A 141 -37.07 -34.66 -5.17
CA ILE A 141 -36.14 -33.52 -5.00
C ILE A 141 -36.89 -32.18 -5.15
N ASP A 142 -38.17 -32.20 -5.55
CA ASP A 142 -38.95 -31.00 -5.89
C ASP A 142 -39.94 -30.53 -4.80
N GLN A 143 -39.80 -31.01 -3.55
CA GLN A 143 -40.67 -30.61 -2.44
C GLN A 143 -39.96 -29.60 -1.52
N PRO A 144 -40.57 -28.44 -1.19
CA PRO A 144 -39.98 -27.42 -0.31
C PRO A 144 -39.82 -27.88 1.16
N GLU A 145 -40.27 -29.09 1.50
CA GLU A 145 -40.16 -29.69 2.83
C GLU A 145 -38.82 -30.42 3.07
N CYS A 146 -38.04 -30.69 2.01
CA CYS A 146 -36.70 -31.25 2.12
C CYS A 146 -35.64 -30.14 2.11
N ILE A 147 -35.51 -29.44 3.24
CA ILE A 147 -34.44 -28.45 3.45
C ILE A 147 -33.36 -29.08 4.33
N ILE A 148 -32.16 -29.30 3.78
CA ILE A 148 -30.98 -29.63 4.58
C ILE A 148 -30.53 -28.35 5.29
N THR A 149 -30.83 -28.24 6.58
CA THR A 149 -30.46 -27.08 7.39
C THR A 149 -29.00 -27.18 7.88
N ASN A 150 -28.35 -26.04 8.15
CA ASN A 150 -27.00 -25.99 8.74
C ASN A 150 -26.89 -26.70 10.11
N LYS A 151 -28.02 -27.01 10.76
CA LYS A 151 -28.05 -27.81 12.01
C LYS A 151 -27.96 -29.32 11.73
N GLN A 152 -28.41 -29.77 10.56
CA GLN A 152 -28.36 -31.17 10.11
C GLN A 152 -27.02 -31.54 9.45
N THR A 153 -26.22 -30.55 9.06
CA THR A 153 -24.81 -30.72 8.66
C THR A 153 -23.84 -30.75 9.86
N LYS A 154 -24.35 -30.96 11.09
CA LYS A 154 -23.53 -31.12 12.29
C LYS A 154 -23.12 -32.59 12.46
N ASP A 155 -21.81 -32.85 12.59
CA ASP A 155 -21.16 -34.17 12.68
C ASP A 155 -21.96 -35.22 13.48
N PRO A 156 -22.57 -36.21 12.81
CA PRO A 156 -23.17 -37.35 13.49
C PRO A 156 -22.04 -38.30 13.93
N THR A 157 -21.62 -38.19 15.18
CA THR A 157 -20.84 -39.14 16.01
C THR A 157 -20.01 -40.24 15.30
N ALA A 158 -18.68 -40.21 15.51
CA ALA A 158 -17.62 -41.24 15.48
C ALA A 158 -17.58 -42.39 14.43
N GLY A 159 -18.70 -42.94 13.95
CA GLY A 159 -18.71 -44.14 13.09
C GLY A 159 -18.70 -43.86 11.58
N THR A 160 -19.21 -42.71 11.14
CA THR A 160 -19.30 -42.32 9.71
C THR A 160 -18.35 -41.19 9.32
N THR A 161 -17.68 -40.60 10.30
CA THR A 161 -16.83 -39.42 10.11
C THR A 161 -15.39 -39.83 9.87
N GLN A 162 -14.92 -39.59 8.65
CA GLN A 162 -13.54 -39.81 8.26
C GLN A 162 -12.76 -38.51 8.38
N ARG A 163 -11.58 -38.57 9.00
CA ARG A 163 -10.67 -37.42 9.16
C ARG A 163 -9.32 -37.78 8.59
N TYR A 164 -8.76 -36.88 7.81
CA TYR A 164 -7.47 -37.05 7.17
C TYR A 164 -6.61 -35.82 7.38
N TYR A 165 -5.30 -36.02 7.54
CA TYR A 165 -4.31 -34.95 7.47
C TYR A 165 -3.64 -34.93 6.11
N THR A 166 -3.26 -33.74 5.66
CA THR A 166 -2.40 -33.58 4.48
C THR A 166 -0.96 -33.95 4.84
N ALA A 167 -0.41 -34.94 4.15
CA ALA A 167 0.96 -35.40 4.37
C ALA A 167 1.97 -34.39 3.83
N GLY A 168 2.98 -34.07 4.63
CA GLY A 168 4.13 -33.24 4.23
C GLY A 168 3.77 -31.82 3.78
N ILE A 169 2.69 -31.22 4.29
CA ILE A 169 2.21 -29.91 3.82
C ILE A 169 3.25 -28.80 3.96
N GLU A 170 4.14 -28.92 4.94
CA GLU A 170 5.25 -27.98 5.17
C GLU A 170 6.27 -27.97 4.02
N ASP A 171 6.37 -29.06 3.26
CA ASP A 171 7.33 -29.24 2.15
C ASP A 171 6.74 -28.84 0.80
N TYR A 172 5.48 -28.40 0.76
CA TYR A 172 4.87 -27.87 -0.47
C TYR A 172 5.52 -26.53 -0.83
N THR A 173 5.68 -26.31 -2.12
CA THR A 173 6.19 -25.05 -2.66
C THR A 173 5.02 -24.15 -3.03
N LEU A 174 5.11 -22.89 -2.62
CA LEU A 174 4.18 -21.82 -2.88
C LEU A 174 4.85 -20.85 -3.84
N PHE A 175 4.34 -20.79 -5.06
CA PHE A 175 4.69 -19.75 -6.01
C PHE A 175 3.75 -18.56 -5.85
N MET A 176 4.32 -17.37 -5.67
CA MET A 176 3.58 -16.12 -5.53
C MET A 176 3.85 -15.22 -6.73
N GLU A 177 2.81 -14.94 -7.51
CA GLU A 177 2.85 -13.99 -8.61
C GLU A 177 2.06 -12.75 -8.22
N HIS A 178 2.68 -11.57 -8.29
CA HIS A 178 1.97 -10.33 -8.01
C HIS A 178 2.19 -9.29 -9.10
N VAL A 179 1.10 -8.62 -9.45
CA VAL A 179 1.10 -7.46 -10.34
C VAL A 179 0.75 -6.23 -9.54
N VAL A 180 1.37 -5.10 -9.88
CA VAL A 180 1.14 -3.82 -9.22
C VAL A 180 1.01 -2.71 -10.24
N TYR A 181 0.08 -1.80 -9.97
CA TYR A 181 -0.22 -0.65 -10.81
C TYR A 181 -0.32 0.64 -9.98
N GLY A 182 0.32 1.70 -10.49
CA GLY A 182 0.21 3.06 -9.98
C GLY A 182 -0.82 3.84 -10.78
N ARG A 183 -1.90 4.30 -10.13
CA ARG A 183 -3.01 4.98 -10.81
C ARG A 183 -2.64 6.34 -11.39
N SER A 184 -1.82 7.13 -10.70
CA SER A 184 -1.47 8.50 -11.10
C SER A 184 -0.23 8.52 -11.99
N SER A 185 0.72 7.65 -11.70
CA SER A 185 2.01 7.52 -12.37
C SER A 185 1.96 6.65 -13.63
N HIS A 186 0.86 5.92 -13.85
CA HIS A 186 0.69 4.92 -14.91
C HIS A 186 1.75 3.81 -14.89
N PHE A 187 2.39 3.59 -13.74
CA PHE A 187 3.32 2.50 -13.54
C PHE A 187 2.59 1.16 -13.59
N SER A 188 3.15 0.18 -14.29
CA SER A 188 2.74 -1.22 -14.19
C SER A 188 3.99 -2.10 -14.09
N GLY A 189 4.02 -3.00 -13.12
CA GLY A 189 5.11 -3.95 -12.97
C GLY A 189 4.60 -5.28 -12.43
N ARG A 190 5.34 -6.34 -12.72
CA ARG A 190 5.16 -7.66 -12.11
C ARG A 190 6.34 -7.99 -11.21
N ASN A 191 6.16 -8.99 -10.37
CA ASN A 191 7.17 -9.51 -9.46
C ASN A 191 8.53 -9.75 -10.14
N GLU A 192 8.56 -10.34 -11.34
CA GLU A 192 9.80 -10.57 -12.11
C GLU A 192 10.58 -9.28 -12.49
N ASP A 193 9.92 -8.12 -12.51
CA ASP A 193 10.56 -6.85 -12.86
C ASP A 193 11.14 -6.12 -11.63
N MET A 194 11.00 -6.71 -10.44
CA MET A 194 11.33 -6.09 -9.15
C MET A 194 12.26 -6.99 -8.35
N GLU A 195 13.13 -6.39 -7.53
CA GLU A 195 14.03 -7.14 -6.67
C GLU A 195 13.28 -7.63 -5.41
N GLU A 196 13.33 -8.94 -5.16
CA GLU A 196 12.69 -9.56 -4.01
C GLU A 196 13.52 -9.46 -2.72
N ARG A 197 12.85 -9.23 -1.58
CA ARG A 197 13.45 -9.34 -0.24
C ARG A 197 12.48 -9.96 0.75
N PHE A 198 12.78 -11.18 1.20
CA PHE A 198 11.97 -11.88 2.19
C PHE A 198 12.57 -11.69 3.58
N TYR A 199 11.70 -11.44 4.56
CA TYR A 199 12.10 -11.27 5.96
C TYR A 199 11.47 -12.33 6.84
N ASP A 200 12.27 -12.86 7.77
CA ASP A 200 11.79 -13.74 8.84
C ASP A 200 10.99 -12.94 9.90
N SER A 201 10.32 -13.66 10.80
CA SER A 201 9.58 -13.13 11.94
C SER A 201 10.38 -12.18 12.84
N LYS A 202 11.71 -12.29 12.86
CA LYS A 202 12.63 -11.42 13.61
C LYS A 202 13.04 -10.16 12.84
N GLY A 203 12.68 -10.05 11.57
CA GLY A 203 13.12 -8.97 10.68
C GLY A 203 14.48 -9.20 10.03
N ASP A 204 15.01 -10.43 10.08
CA ASP A 204 16.25 -10.81 9.41
C ASP A 204 15.98 -11.21 7.94
N LEU A 205 16.90 -10.91 7.04
CA LEU A 205 16.78 -11.26 5.61
C LEU A 205 16.91 -12.78 5.41
N MET A 206 15.94 -13.38 4.73
CA MET A 206 15.96 -14.80 4.37
C MET A 206 16.65 -14.99 3.01
N THR A 207 17.62 -15.89 2.94
CA THR A 207 18.20 -16.33 1.67
C THR A 207 17.27 -17.36 1.02
N ILE A 208 16.57 -16.95 -0.03
CA ILE A 208 15.83 -17.85 -0.91
C ILE A 208 16.70 -18.11 -2.14
N ASP A 209 16.58 -19.30 -2.74
CA ASP A 209 17.30 -19.61 -3.97
C ASP A 209 16.77 -18.71 -5.10
N THR A 210 17.52 -17.65 -5.39
CA THR A 210 17.15 -16.59 -6.33
C THR A 210 17.06 -17.08 -7.78
N ASN A 211 17.44 -18.33 -8.07
CA ASN A 211 17.41 -18.88 -9.41
C ASN A 211 16.02 -19.33 -9.86
N THR A 212 15.06 -19.48 -8.94
CA THR A 212 13.75 -20.09 -9.22
C THR A 212 12.56 -19.12 -9.16
N GLY A 213 12.81 -17.82 -8.99
CA GLY A 213 11.76 -16.81 -8.78
C GLY A 213 11.14 -16.88 -7.39
N ASP A 214 9.93 -16.33 -7.24
CA ASP A 214 9.25 -16.12 -5.96
C ASP A 214 8.58 -17.38 -5.41
N ILE A 215 9.39 -18.42 -5.23
CA ILE A 215 8.98 -19.72 -4.73
C ILE A 215 9.50 -19.87 -3.30
N ILE A 216 8.57 -20.05 -2.37
CA ILE A 216 8.88 -20.35 -0.96
C ILE A 216 8.19 -21.64 -0.54
N THR A 217 8.77 -22.36 0.40
CA THR A 217 8.08 -23.51 1.01
C THR A 217 7.04 -23.04 2.02
N VAL A 218 5.99 -23.84 2.24
CA VAL A 218 5.02 -23.58 3.32
C VAL A 218 5.74 -23.52 4.68
N ARG A 219 6.81 -24.29 4.87
CA ARG A 219 7.68 -24.19 6.05
C ARG A 219 8.31 -22.81 6.22
N GLN A 220 8.85 -22.23 5.16
CA GLN A 220 9.39 -20.86 5.18
C GLN A 220 8.29 -19.83 5.45
N LEU A 221 7.11 -19.99 4.85
CA LEU A 221 5.97 -19.12 5.13
C LEU A 221 5.57 -19.16 6.62
N LEU A 222 5.54 -20.36 7.22
CA LEU A 222 5.28 -20.54 8.64
C LEU A 222 6.36 -19.89 9.52
N SER A 223 7.64 -20.06 9.17
CA SER A 223 8.73 -19.42 9.92
C SER A 223 8.67 -17.90 9.83
N MET A 224 8.37 -17.34 8.65
CA MET A 224 8.16 -15.90 8.48
C MET A 224 7.03 -15.39 9.37
N ALA A 225 5.98 -16.18 9.58
CA ALA A 225 4.85 -15.86 10.47
C ALA A 225 5.15 -16.08 11.97
N GLY A 226 6.33 -16.61 12.32
CA GLY A 226 6.73 -16.93 13.70
C GLY A 226 6.23 -18.28 14.20
N ILE A 227 5.74 -19.16 13.30
CA ILE A 227 5.21 -20.49 13.64
C ILE A 227 6.31 -21.53 13.43
N THR A 228 6.75 -22.18 14.51
CA THR A 228 7.82 -23.19 14.45
C THR A 228 7.33 -24.55 13.95
N SER A 229 6.10 -24.94 14.28
CA SER A 229 5.49 -26.20 13.86
C SER A 229 3.97 -26.16 14.01
N LEU A 230 3.27 -26.79 13.06
CA LEU A 230 1.82 -26.98 13.11
C LEU A 230 1.38 -28.02 14.14
N ASP A 231 2.30 -28.82 14.69
CA ASP A 231 1.96 -29.86 15.67
C ASP A 231 1.89 -29.32 17.11
N THR A 232 2.17 -28.03 17.30
CA THR A 232 2.01 -27.34 18.59
C THR A 232 0.54 -27.03 18.89
N ILE A 233 0.23 -26.77 20.17
CA ILE A 233 -1.13 -26.42 20.59
C ILE A 233 -1.62 -25.15 19.86
N SER A 234 -2.85 -25.19 19.37
CA SER A 234 -3.47 -24.06 18.70
C SER A 234 -3.85 -22.97 19.70
N SER A 235 -4.13 -21.77 19.19
CA SER A 235 -4.60 -20.65 20.01
C SER A 235 -6.12 -20.63 20.23
N ILE A 236 -6.85 -21.60 19.68
CA ILE A 236 -8.31 -21.58 19.60
C ILE A 236 -8.91 -22.70 20.45
N SER A 237 -8.30 -23.88 20.43
CA SER A 237 -8.82 -25.06 21.10
C SER A 237 -7.70 -25.90 21.70
N ASN A 238 -8.06 -27.00 22.37
CA ASN A 238 -7.10 -27.96 22.92
C ASN A 238 -6.67 -29.00 21.86
N HIS A 239 -6.44 -28.55 20.64
CA HIS A 239 -5.96 -29.34 19.52
C HIS A 239 -4.70 -28.69 18.92
N THR A 240 -4.04 -29.40 18.01
CA THR A 240 -2.86 -28.87 17.32
C THR A 240 -3.22 -27.77 16.33
N ALA A 241 -2.29 -26.88 16.02
CA ALA A 241 -2.44 -25.89 14.95
C ALA A 241 -2.73 -26.54 13.58
N ARG A 242 -2.26 -27.77 13.33
CA ARG A 242 -2.61 -28.59 12.16
C ARG A 242 -4.10 -28.95 12.12
N TYR A 243 -4.70 -29.18 13.29
CA TYR A 243 -6.11 -29.58 13.40
C TYR A 243 -7.06 -28.39 13.26
N ASP A 244 -6.78 -27.29 13.96
CA ASP A 244 -7.63 -26.09 13.97
C ASP A 244 -7.34 -25.15 12.80
N GLY A 245 -6.14 -25.20 12.27
CA GLY A 245 -5.63 -24.28 11.26
C GLY A 245 -5.09 -22.98 11.88
N VAL A 246 -4.50 -22.16 11.02
CA VAL A 246 -3.88 -20.88 11.40
C VAL A 246 -4.15 -19.85 10.31
N GLN A 247 -4.26 -18.58 10.68
CA GLN A 247 -4.37 -17.50 9.70
C GLN A 247 -3.05 -16.74 9.60
N ILE A 248 -2.55 -16.57 8.39
CA ILE A 248 -1.31 -15.87 8.07
C ILE A 248 -1.64 -14.71 7.14
N MET A 249 -1.22 -13.51 7.55
CA MET A 249 -1.26 -12.32 6.73
C MET A 249 0.12 -12.10 6.11
N VAL A 250 0.18 -12.06 4.79
CA VAL A 250 1.39 -11.76 4.04
C VAL A 250 1.31 -10.33 3.52
N ILE A 251 2.25 -9.50 3.95
CA ILE A 251 2.37 -8.10 3.57
C ILE A 251 3.48 -7.98 2.54
N ILE A 252 3.13 -7.48 1.36
CA ILE A 252 4.03 -7.15 0.27
C ILE A 252 4.17 -5.62 0.25
N ASP A 253 5.30 -5.10 0.69
CA ASP A 253 5.60 -3.67 0.75
C ASP A 253 6.50 -3.25 -0.41
N TYR A 254 5.99 -2.39 -1.28
CA TYR A 254 6.69 -1.89 -2.46
C TYR A 254 7.44 -0.60 -2.16
N GLN A 255 8.69 -0.52 -2.60
CA GLN A 255 9.52 0.65 -2.43
C GLN A 255 10.31 0.97 -3.70
N SER A 256 10.31 2.26 -4.10
CA SER A 256 11.25 2.75 -5.11
C SER A 256 12.61 3.07 -4.49
N GLU A 257 13.69 2.67 -5.18
CA GLU A 257 15.03 3.05 -4.77
C GLU A 257 15.21 4.58 -4.78
N ILE A 258 16.12 5.07 -3.93
CA ILE A 258 16.43 6.50 -3.83
C ILE A 258 17.29 6.94 -5.03
N LEU A 259 18.28 6.12 -5.39
CA LEU A 259 19.32 6.46 -6.38
C LEU A 259 18.91 6.12 -7.82
N ASN A 260 18.12 5.05 -8.00
CA ASN A 260 17.67 4.63 -9.31
C ASN A 260 16.13 4.55 -9.34
N SER A 261 15.49 5.56 -9.92
CA SER A 261 14.03 5.64 -10.00
C SER A 261 13.39 4.51 -10.82
N ASN A 262 14.17 3.75 -11.58
CA ASN A 262 13.69 2.66 -12.42
C ASN A 262 13.90 1.28 -11.79
N LYS A 263 14.48 1.21 -10.58
CA LYS A 263 14.58 -0.02 -9.79
C LYS A 263 13.56 0.02 -8.67
N TYR A 264 12.73 -1.01 -8.64
CA TYR A 264 11.73 -1.23 -7.62
C TYR A 264 12.09 -2.48 -6.85
N THR A 265 11.98 -2.40 -5.54
CA THR A 265 12.15 -3.53 -4.64
C THR A 265 10.81 -3.77 -3.97
N TYR A 266 10.48 -5.03 -3.75
CA TYR A 266 9.37 -5.38 -2.89
C TYR A 266 9.87 -6.23 -1.72
N THR A 267 9.28 -6.01 -0.55
CA THR A 267 9.62 -6.75 0.65
C THR A 267 8.44 -7.57 1.11
N VAL A 268 8.68 -8.83 1.48
CA VAL A 268 7.64 -9.76 1.91
C VAL A 268 7.82 -10.07 3.39
N ARG A 269 6.76 -9.86 4.16
CA ARG A 269 6.67 -10.19 5.59
C ARG A 269 5.41 -11.00 5.83
N ALA A 270 5.47 -11.95 6.75
CA ALA A 270 4.29 -12.70 7.16
C ALA A 270 4.05 -12.51 8.67
N SER A 271 2.79 -12.61 9.09
CA SER A 271 2.43 -12.55 10.50
C SER A 271 1.21 -13.40 10.77
N GLN A 272 1.23 -14.17 11.87
CA GLN A 272 0.09 -14.96 12.29
C GLN A 272 -0.98 -14.07 12.93
N ILE A 273 -2.25 -14.28 12.56
CA ILE A 273 -3.41 -13.75 13.29
C ILE A 273 -3.89 -14.83 14.25
N ILE A 274 -3.90 -14.51 15.54
CA ILE A 274 -4.21 -15.44 16.63
C ILE A 274 -5.71 -15.40 16.94
N GLY A 275 -6.31 -16.57 17.23
CA GLY A 275 -7.69 -16.66 17.72
C GLY A 275 -8.78 -16.66 16.64
N VAL A 276 -8.42 -16.99 15.38
CA VAL A 276 -9.36 -17.04 14.26
C VAL A 276 -9.58 -18.46 13.78
N ASP A 277 -10.83 -18.92 13.79
CA ASP A 277 -11.23 -20.21 13.22
C ASP A 277 -11.10 -20.18 11.68
N THR A 278 -10.49 -21.22 11.12
CA THR A 278 -10.23 -21.36 9.68
C THR A 278 -11.15 -22.37 9.01
N THR A 279 -12.16 -22.87 9.72
CA THR A 279 -13.02 -23.95 9.23
C THR A 279 -13.88 -23.51 8.03
N VAL A 280 -13.76 -24.21 6.89
CA VAL A 280 -14.59 -24.06 5.70
C VAL A 280 -15.38 -25.34 5.45
N THR A 281 -16.71 -25.25 5.35
CA THR A 281 -17.56 -26.42 5.10
C THR A 281 -18.23 -26.30 3.74
N THR A 282 -18.12 -27.35 2.93
CA THR A 282 -18.79 -27.50 1.65
C THR A 282 -19.68 -28.73 1.64
N SER A 283 -20.77 -28.68 0.87
CA SER A 283 -21.66 -29.81 0.63
C SER A 283 -21.50 -30.28 -0.81
N THR A 284 -21.27 -31.57 -0.98
CA THR A 284 -21.22 -32.24 -2.29
C THR A 284 -22.62 -32.69 -2.73
N GLN A 285 -22.82 -32.84 -4.05
CA GLN A 285 -24.10 -33.23 -4.64
C GLN A 285 -24.60 -34.59 -4.14
N ASP A 286 -23.69 -35.50 -3.79
CA ASP A 286 -24.00 -36.82 -3.24
C ASP A 286 -24.49 -36.80 -1.78
N GLY A 287 -24.65 -35.60 -1.19
CA GLY A 287 -25.03 -35.43 0.20
C GLY A 287 -23.88 -35.71 1.17
N SER A 288 -22.63 -35.80 0.74
CA SER A 288 -21.49 -35.71 1.66
C SER A 288 -21.23 -34.26 2.06
N VAL A 289 -20.91 -34.06 3.34
CA VAL A 289 -20.43 -32.78 3.85
C VAL A 289 -18.95 -32.92 4.12
N VAL A 290 -18.18 -32.01 3.54
CA VAL A 290 -16.73 -31.96 3.70
C VAL A 290 -16.37 -30.65 4.38
N THR A 291 -15.64 -30.76 5.48
CA THR A 291 -15.12 -29.65 6.24
C THR A 291 -13.60 -29.64 6.13
N TYR A 292 -13.04 -28.52 5.69
CA TYR A 292 -11.62 -28.26 5.56
C TYR A 292 -11.16 -27.32 6.66
N ASN A 293 -10.04 -27.65 7.29
CA ASN A 293 -9.28 -26.77 8.15
C ASN A 293 -7.87 -26.64 7.60
N GLY A 294 -7.25 -25.48 7.80
CA GLY A 294 -6.01 -25.21 7.11
C GLY A 294 -5.34 -23.91 7.47
N ILE A 295 -4.30 -23.60 6.73
CA ILE A 295 -3.61 -22.33 6.79
C ILE A 295 -4.34 -21.37 5.87
N ILE A 296 -5.03 -20.36 6.40
CA ILE A 296 -5.60 -19.28 5.59
C ILE A 296 -4.52 -18.25 5.34
N VAL A 297 -4.19 -18.00 4.08
CA VAL A 297 -3.21 -17.00 3.65
C VAL A 297 -3.96 -15.84 3.01
N SER A 298 -3.72 -14.63 3.50
CA SER A 298 -4.25 -13.39 2.94
C SER A 298 -3.13 -12.44 2.55
N TYR A 299 -3.15 -11.92 1.33
CA TYR A 299 -2.16 -10.94 0.86
C TYR A 299 -2.64 -9.50 1.04
N ILE A 300 -1.74 -8.63 1.49
CA ILE A 300 -1.91 -7.18 1.52
C ILE A 300 -0.76 -6.54 0.75
N GLN A 301 -1.10 -5.78 -0.27
CA GLN A 301 -0.15 -4.96 -1.02
C GLN A 301 -0.15 -3.54 -0.45
N THR A 302 1.03 -3.02 -0.10
CA THR A 302 1.21 -1.69 0.48
C THR A 302 2.54 -1.08 0.07
N GLY A 303 2.82 0.14 0.51
CA GLY A 303 4.06 0.85 0.23
C GLY A 303 3.88 2.05 -0.70
N THR A 304 4.97 2.47 -1.34
CA THR A 304 4.97 3.65 -2.22
C THR A 304 5.80 3.40 -3.46
N ILE A 305 5.18 3.56 -4.62
CA ILE A 305 5.85 3.52 -5.92
C ILE A 305 5.99 4.94 -6.42
N GLY A 306 7.20 5.34 -6.77
CA GLY A 306 7.48 6.68 -7.28
C GLY A 306 8.09 6.63 -8.66
N VAL A 307 7.44 7.26 -9.64
CA VAL A 307 7.96 7.43 -11.00
C VAL A 307 8.39 8.88 -11.18
N PHE A 308 9.49 9.10 -11.91
CA PHE A 308 9.93 10.46 -12.22
C PHE A 308 8.85 11.24 -12.96
N SER A 309 8.55 12.46 -12.48
CA SER A 309 7.54 13.33 -13.08
C SER A 309 8.04 14.78 -13.06
N PHE A 310 8.25 15.34 -14.25
CA PHE A 310 8.68 16.73 -14.39
C PHE A 310 7.69 17.73 -13.73
N PRO A 311 6.35 17.55 -13.85
CA PRO A 311 5.39 18.35 -13.09
C PRO A 311 5.58 18.31 -11.57
N ALA A 312 5.91 17.14 -10.99
CA ALA A 312 6.14 17.00 -9.56
C ALA A 312 7.40 17.77 -9.12
N LEU A 313 8.49 17.64 -9.89
CA LEU A 313 9.71 18.41 -9.67
C LEU A 313 9.45 19.92 -9.74
N LEU A 314 8.73 20.37 -10.77
CA LEU A 314 8.38 21.79 -10.94
C LEU A 314 7.54 22.30 -9.76
N THR A 315 6.57 21.52 -9.30
CA THR A 315 5.73 21.87 -8.12
C THR A 315 6.59 22.02 -6.86
N SER A 316 7.56 21.13 -6.67
CA SER A 316 8.51 21.22 -5.55
C SER A 316 9.38 22.47 -5.61
N ILE A 317 9.83 22.88 -6.81
CA ILE A 317 10.61 24.12 -7.02
C ILE A 317 9.73 25.36 -6.82
N ILE A 318 8.48 25.35 -7.33
CA ILE A 318 7.53 26.46 -7.15
C ILE A 318 7.25 26.70 -5.67
N GLY A 319 7.07 25.65 -4.87
CA GLY A 319 6.93 25.79 -3.41
C GLY A 319 8.12 26.52 -2.77
N GLY A 320 9.33 26.25 -3.25
CA GLY A 320 10.54 26.99 -2.87
C GLY A 320 10.51 28.46 -3.28
N ALA A 321 10.11 28.76 -4.51
CA ALA A 321 9.99 30.12 -5.03
C ALA A 321 8.92 30.95 -4.30
N VAL A 322 7.85 30.32 -3.82
CA VAL A 322 6.86 31.00 -2.96
C VAL A 322 7.47 31.37 -1.61
N LEU A 323 8.26 30.47 -1.03
CA LEU A 323 8.89 30.69 0.27
C LEU A 323 9.90 31.84 0.26
N THR A 324 10.57 32.09 -0.87
CA THR A 324 11.47 33.27 -1.01
C THR A 324 10.69 34.58 -0.93
N GLY A 325 9.48 34.63 -1.48
CA GLY A 325 8.56 35.77 -1.33
C GLY A 325 8.24 36.03 0.14
N VAL A 326 7.89 34.99 0.91
CA VAL A 326 7.64 35.11 2.35
C VAL A 326 8.88 35.59 3.11
N ALA A 327 10.07 35.11 2.76
CA ALA A 327 11.31 35.61 3.37
C ALA A 327 11.53 37.09 3.08
N THR A 328 11.26 37.56 1.86
CA THR A 328 11.39 38.99 1.52
C THR A 328 10.42 39.85 2.32
N THR A 329 9.17 39.41 2.51
CA THR A 329 8.20 40.18 3.31
C THR A 329 8.59 40.24 4.78
N VAL A 330 9.17 39.18 5.34
CA VAL A 330 9.70 39.18 6.71
C VAL A 330 10.86 40.17 6.84
N VAL A 331 11.82 40.16 5.92
CA VAL A 331 12.95 41.11 5.92
C VAL A 331 12.45 42.54 5.78
N ASP A 332 11.44 42.76 4.93
CA ASP A 332 10.80 44.05 4.73
C ASP A 332 10.10 44.57 6.00
N LEU A 333 9.40 43.71 6.72
CA LEU A 333 8.79 44.06 8.01
C LEU A 333 9.86 44.39 9.04
N MET A 334 10.97 43.65 9.06
CA MET A 334 12.09 43.95 9.96
C MET A 334 12.75 45.29 9.63
N ALA A 335 12.90 45.63 8.34
CA ALA A 335 13.43 46.92 7.91
C ALA A 335 12.55 48.09 8.39
N VAL A 336 11.23 47.97 8.26
CA VAL A 336 10.28 49.06 8.59
C VAL A 336 9.97 49.18 10.08
N TYR A 337 10.04 48.08 10.85
CA TYR A 337 9.59 48.11 12.25
C TYR A 337 10.70 47.89 13.30
N LEU A 338 11.75 47.12 12.99
CA LEU A 338 12.75 46.70 13.97
C LEU A 338 14.09 47.43 13.85
N MET A 339 14.47 47.86 12.65
CA MET A 339 15.80 48.46 12.43
C MET A 339 15.92 49.88 13.03
N PRO A 340 17.13 50.30 13.44
CA PRO A 340 17.35 51.64 14.01
C PRO A 340 16.95 52.77 13.03
N GLU A 341 17.28 52.62 11.75
CA GLU A 341 16.95 53.59 10.70
C GLU A 341 15.55 53.39 10.07
N LYS A 342 14.60 52.80 10.81
CA LYS A 342 13.25 52.46 10.33
C LYS A 342 12.46 53.60 9.69
N GLU A 343 12.59 54.82 10.21
CA GLU A 343 11.88 56.00 9.69
C GLU A 343 12.35 56.34 8.28
N TRP A 344 13.66 56.26 8.04
CA TRP A 344 14.26 56.47 6.73
C TRP A 344 13.85 55.37 5.74
N TYR A 345 13.82 54.11 6.18
CA TYR A 345 13.34 53.01 5.34
C TYR A 345 11.84 53.16 4.99
N SER A 346 11.03 53.59 5.94
CA SER A 346 9.58 53.81 5.74
C SER A 346 9.31 54.94 4.74
N GLU A 347 9.98 56.09 4.90
CA GLU A 347 9.82 57.25 4.00
C GLU A 347 10.23 56.92 2.56
N LYS A 348 11.23 56.06 2.35
CA LYS A 348 11.65 55.66 1.00
C LYS A 348 10.82 54.54 0.40
N LYS A 349 10.11 53.76 1.21
CA LYS A 349 9.27 52.64 0.75
C LYS A 349 7.84 53.07 0.42
N PHE A 350 7.27 54.00 1.20
CA PHE A 350 5.90 54.46 1.05
C PHE A 350 5.87 55.91 0.53
N ASP A 351 5.15 56.14 -0.57
CA ASP A 351 4.85 57.49 -1.06
C ASP A 351 3.49 57.94 -0.49
N ASP A 352 3.45 59.05 0.25
CA ASP A 352 2.21 59.63 0.77
C ASP A 352 1.41 60.32 -0.37
N SER A 353 0.36 59.65 -0.83
CA SER A 353 -0.49 60.12 -1.92
C SER A 353 -1.44 61.27 -1.53
N LEU A 354 -1.52 61.64 -0.24
CA LEU A 354 -2.42 62.68 0.27
C LEU A 354 -1.85 64.11 0.20
N ALA A 355 -0.63 64.30 -0.29
CA ALA A 355 0.10 65.58 -0.17
C ALA A 355 0.26 66.40 -1.45
N ARG A 356 -0.62 66.27 -2.47
CA ARG A 356 -0.54 67.14 -3.65
C ARG A 356 -1.90 67.59 -4.21
N PRO A 357 -2.50 68.68 -3.71
CA PRO A 357 -3.48 69.43 -4.48
C PRO A 357 -2.72 70.20 -5.57
N GLU A 358 -2.60 69.65 -6.78
CA GLU A 358 -2.16 70.44 -7.93
C GLU A 358 -3.21 71.50 -8.25
N ARG A 359 -2.85 72.74 -7.99
CA ARG A 359 -3.60 73.97 -8.26
C ARG A 359 -3.64 74.19 -9.78
N ASN A 360 -4.57 73.52 -10.46
CA ASN A 360 -4.90 73.87 -11.84
C ASN A 360 -5.85 75.08 -11.82
N THR A 361 -5.29 76.28 -11.97
CA THR A 361 -6.06 77.46 -12.37
C THR A 361 -6.61 77.23 -13.77
N ILE A 362 -7.91 76.97 -13.87
CA ILE A 362 -8.65 76.97 -15.12
C ILE A 362 -8.85 78.45 -15.50
N SER A 363 -8.12 78.93 -16.50
CA SER A 363 -8.46 80.18 -17.18
C SER A 363 -9.61 79.90 -18.16
N LEU A 364 -10.79 80.46 -17.88
CA LEU A 364 -11.92 80.49 -18.80
C LEU A 364 -11.57 81.35 -20.03
N PRO A 365 -11.80 80.89 -21.27
CA PRO A 365 -11.64 81.72 -22.45
C PRO A 365 -12.77 82.77 -22.54
N GLU A 366 -12.35 83.99 -22.88
CA GLU A 366 -13.15 85.19 -23.08
C GLU A 366 -14.08 85.03 -24.30
N LEU A 367 -15.35 85.39 -24.13
CA LEU A 367 -16.39 85.38 -25.16
C LEU A 367 -16.21 86.59 -26.08
N GLU A 368 -15.85 86.36 -27.35
CA GLU A 368 -16.09 87.34 -28.43
C GLU A 368 -17.34 86.94 -29.23
N GLU A 369 -18.33 87.82 -29.19
CA GLU A 369 -19.58 87.78 -29.97
C GLU A 369 -19.37 88.09 -31.47
N PRO A 370 -20.31 87.70 -32.34
CA PRO A 370 -20.12 87.62 -33.78
C PRO A 370 -20.46 88.93 -34.50
N LEU A 371 -19.85 89.17 -35.68
CA LEU A 371 -20.36 90.14 -36.65
C LEU A 371 -20.52 89.53 -38.05
N LEU A 372 -21.77 89.63 -38.49
CA LEU A 372 -22.32 89.51 -39.84
C LEU A 372 -21.45 90.13 -40.94
N TYR A 373 -21.37 89.46 -42.10
CA TYR A 373 -22.12 89.84 -43.31
C TYR A 373 -22.16 88.68 -44.31
#